data_AF-A0A936DKW6-F1
#
_entry.id   AF-A0A936DKW6-F1
#
_cell.length_a   1.000
_cell.length_b   1.000
_cell.length_c   1.000
_cell.angle_alpha   90.00
_cell.angle_beta   90.00
_cell.angle_gamma   90.00
#
_symmetry.space_group_name_H-M   'P 1'
#
loop_
_entity.id
_entity.type
_entity.pdbx_description
1 polymer ?
#
loop_
_entity_poly.entity_id
_entity_poly.type
_entity_poly.pdbx_seq_one_letter_code
_entity_poly.pdbx_strand_id
1 'polypeptide(L)'
;MGVIQPSSQGKSYSMWKILLNFSLVSMGKELDEDTDPGFRAAIIISCWISIESILRECLFELIQTSYNEIPIPPEFKYKKSIIRTFRNFFKNKNAISMEKFNKELELKEMYVNKIKSSSWYELLKTSNTLQRNIENAINSWEFLVNLYRLRNGLTHGQSIKIMKSNVSFLKDEISDGYIRSINYLNGKGIINKAIIIKNQDIKDLLNEQLSDFVINNTAVAIDDITSKFANTYITKQWKDMRNI
;
A
#
# COMPACT_ATOMS: atom_id res chain seq x y z
N MET A 1 8.88 -38.16 -12.61
CA MET A 1 9.63 -36.92 -12.86
C MET A 1 9.30 -35.97 -11.72
N GLY A 2 10.31 -35.51 -10.97
CA GLY A 2 10.11 -34.62 -9.83
C GLY A 2 9.56 -33.27 -10.28
N VAL A 3 8.54 -32.78 -9.58
CA VAL A 3 8.02 -31.43 -9.76
C VAL A 3 9.12 -30.47 -9.34
N ILE A 4 9.71 -29.73 -10.28
CA ILE A 4 10.58 -28.58 -9.96
C ILE A 4 9.63 -27.48 -9.49
N GLN A 5 9.31 -27.48 -8.20
CA GLN A 5 8.71 -26.32 -7.56
C GLN A 5 9.82 -25.28 -7.33
N PRO A 6 9.55 -23.98 -7.52
CA PRO A 6 10.43 -22.96 -6.99
C PRO A 6 10.66 -23.26 -5.51
N SER A 7 11.93 -23.39 -5.12
CA SER A 7 12.31 -23.55 -3.73
C SER A 7 11.68 -22.42 -2.91
N SER A 8 10.79 -22.77 -1.97
CA SER A 8 10.37 -21.87 -0.89
C SER A 8 11.49 -21.63 0.12
N GLN A 9 12.65 -22.29 -0.03
CA GLN A 9 13.83 -22.05 0.78
C GLN A 9 14.58 -20.82 0.30
N GLY A 10 14.51 -19.79 1.14
CA GLY A 10 15.23 -18.53 1.06
C GLY A 10 14.70 -17.62 2.18
N LYS A 11 15.55 -16.78 2.77
CA LYS A 11 15.06 -15.76 3.71
C LYS A 11 14.29 -14.72 2.90
N SER A 12 12.96 -14.64 3.10
CA SER A 12 12.16 -13.54 2.57
C SER A 12 12.06 -12.43 3.62
N TYR A 13 12.24 -11.19 3.17
CA TYR A 13 12.06 -10.01 4.01
C TYR A 13 10.92 -9.17 3.42
N SER A 14 9.79 -9.15 4.11
CA SER A 14 8.66 -8.29 3.73
C SER A 14 8.99 -6.84 4.06
N MET A 15 8.85 -5.94 3.08
CA MET A 15 9.24 -4.54 3.23
C MET A 15 8.43 -3.86 4.34
N TRP A 16 7.13 -4.14 4.41
CA TRP A 16 6.26 -3.63 5.48
C TRP A 16 6.76 -4.04 6.88
N LYS A 17 7.27 -5.27 7.03
CA LYS A 17 7.75 -5.76 8.33
C LYS A 17 9.02 -5.03 8.75
N ILE A 18 9.93 -4.78 7.80
CA ILE A 18 11.13 -3.97 8.06
C ILE A 18 10.70 -2.57 8.48
N LEU A 19 9.89 -1.89 7.66
CA LEU A 19 9.51 -0.49 7.87
C LEU A 19 8.72 -0.28 9.16
N LEU A 20 7.76 -1.16 9.49
CA LEU A 20 6.95 -0.99 10.69
C LEU A 20 7.74 -1.27 11.97
N ASN A 21 8.74 -2.17 11.94
CA ASN A 21 9.65 -2.33 13.09
C ASN A 21 10.45 -1.05 13.38
N PHE A 22 10.74 -0.23 12.36
CA PHE A 22 11.39 1.07 12.56
C PHE A 22 10.40 2.19 12.88
N SER A 23 9.17 2.11 12.35
CA SER A 23 8.17 3.18 12.49
C SER A 23 7.34 3.07 13.77
N LEU A 24 7.33 1.90 14.44
CA LEU A 24 6.59 1.67 15.69
C LEU A 24 7.44 1.88 16.96
N VAL A 25 8.73 2.16 16.82
CA VAL A 25 9.57 2.56 17.96
C VAL A 25 9.43 4.07 18.14
N SER A 26 8.98 4.50 19.32
CA SER A 26 8.87 5.91 19.70
C SER A 26 10.18 6.64 19.40
N MET A 27 10.09 7.74 18.65
CA MET A 27 11.22 8.65 18.50
C MET A 27 11.56 9.19 19.89
N GLY A 28 12.82 9.03 20.30
CA GLY A 28 13.30 9.69 21.52
C GLY A 28 12.99 11.19 21.47
N LYS A 29 12.76 11.80 22.63
CA LYS A 29 12.28 13.19 22.76
C LYS A 29 13.22 14.26 22.18
N GLU A 30 14.44 13.91 21.81
CA GLU A 30 15.48 14.85 21.40
C GLU A 30 16.13 14.36 20.09
N LEU A 31 15.53 14.76 18.96
CA LEU A 31 16.20 14.76 17.67
C LEU A 31 16.75 16.16 17.42
N ASP A 32 17.91 16.24 16.77
CA ASP A 32 18.49 17.52 16.37
C ASP A 32 17.53 18.28 15.44
N GLU A 33 17.36 19.58 15.70
CA GLU A 33 16.37 20.44 15.05
C GLU A 33 16.48 20.48 13.52
N ASP A 34 17.68 20.29 12.96
CA ASP A 34 17.90 20.28 11.51
C ASP A 34 17.53 18.92 10.88
N THR A 35 17.57 17.85 11.66
CA THR A 35 17.30 16.48 11.20
C THR A 35 15.86 16.02 11.42
N ASP A 36 15.20 16.58 12.44
CA ASP A 36 13.88 16.18 12.91
C ASP A 36 12.78 16.24 11.82
N PRO A 37 12.63 17.34 11.03
CA PRO A 37 11.62 17.39 9.98
C PRO A 37 11.84 16.33 8.89
N GLY A 38 13.10 16.09 8.52
CA GLY A 38 13.46 15.07 7.53
C GLY A 38 13.11 13.66 7.99
N PHE A 39 13.35 13.36 9.27
CA PHE A 39 13.02 12.07 9.87
C PHE A 39 11.51 11.85 9.97
N ARG A 40 10.75 12.87 10.39
CA ARG A 40 9.27 12.81 10.43
C ARG A 40 8.66 12.63 9.05
N ALA A 41 9.19 13.32 8.03
CA ALA A 41 8.78 13.10 6.65
C ALA A 41 9.07 11.65 6.21
N ALA A 42 10.22 11.08 6.58
CA ALA A 42 10.55 9.70 6.30
C ALA A 42 9.60 8.69 6.96
N ILE A 43 9.11 8.96 8.19
CA ILE A 43 8.07 8.15 8.85
C ILE A 43 6.78 8.16 8.04
N ILE A 44 6.31 9.33 7.61
CA ILE A 44 5.09 9.47 6.80
C ILE A 44 5.20 8.63 5.51
N ILE A 45 6.34 8.73 4.83
CA ILE A 45 6.64 7.98 3.61
C ILE A 45 6.68 6.46 3.90
N SER A 46 7.37 6.06 4.96
CA SER A 46 7.53 4.66 5.37
C SER A 46 6.20 4.00 5.76
N CYS A 47 5.35 4.73 6.47
CA CYS A 47 4.00 4.29 6.82
C CYS A 47 3.17 4.00 5.56
N TRP A 48 3.17 4.92 4.59
CA TRP A 48 2.48 4.71 3.31
C TRP A 48 3.03 3.48 2.55
N ILE A 49 4.36 3.36 2.43
CA ILE A 49 4.98 2.22 1.74
C ILE A 49 4.61 0.90 2.42
N SER A 50 4.53 0.88 3.75
CA SER A 50 4.14 -0.31 4.51
C SER A 50 2.71 -0.74 4.19
N ILE A 51 1.77 0.19 4.14
CA ILE A 51 0.37 -0.06 3.77
C ILE A 51 0.29 -0.64 2.36
N GLU A 52 0.98 -0.01 1.39
CA GLU A 52 0.98 -0.47 0.00
C GLU A 52 1.61 -1.87 -0.13
N SER A 53 2.70 -2.12 0.59
CA SER A 53 3.39 -3.41 0.61
C SER A 53 2.53 -4.52 1.21
N ILE A 54 1.79 -4.27 2.31
CA ILE A 54 0.88 -5.26 2.89
C ILE A 54 -0.22 -5.62 1.91
N LEU A 55 -0.88 -4.62 1.32
CA LEU A 55 -1.95 -4.88 0.35
C LEU A 55 -1.43 -5.73 -0.82
N ARG A 56 -0.25 -5.38 -1.34
CA ARG A 56 0.39 -6.11 -2.42
C ARG A 56 0.67 -7.57 -2.06
N GLU A 57 1.21 -7.82 -0.86
CA GLU A 57 1.49 -9.18 -0.38
C GLU A 57 0.20 -9.99 -0.12
N CYS A 58 -0.84 -9.37 0.45
CA CYS A 58 -2.15 -10.00 0.62
C CYS A 58 -2.78 -10.42 -0.72
N LEU A 59 -2.74 -9.55 -1.73
CA LEU A 59 -3.25 -9.85 -3.08
C LEU A 59 -2.42 -10.95 -3.75
N PHE A 60 -1.10 -10.88 -3.62
CA PHE A 60 -0.19 -11.92 -4.11
C PHE A 60 -0.53 -13.29 -3.52
N GLU A 61 -0.68 -13.36 -2.19
CA GLU A 61 -1.00 -14.61 -1.50
C GLU A 61 -2.35 -15.15 -1.95
N LEU A 62 -3.39 -14.31 -2.00
CA LEU A 62 -4.72 -14.69 -2.44
C LEU A 62 -4.72 -15.31 -3.86
N ILE A 63 -3.98 -14.70 -4.80
CA ILE A 63 -3.84 -15.22 -6.16
C ILE A 63 -3.07 -16.54 -6.14
N GLN A 64 -2.07 -16.70 -5.27
CA GLN A 64 -1.30 -17.92 -5.18
C GLN A 64 -2.11 -19.09 -4.61
N THR A 65 -2.94 -18.86 -3.59
CA THR A 65 -3.66 -19.93 -2.89
C THR A 65 -5.00 -20.26 -3.54
N SER A 66 -5.71 -19.27 -4.06
CA SER A 66 -7.11 -19.40 -4.47
C SER A 66 -7.37 -19.02 -5.93
N TYR A 67 -6.34 -19.10 -6.79
CA TYR A 67 -6.39 -18.73 -8.21
C TYR A 67 -7.63 -19.26 -8.95
N ASN A 68 -8.01 -20.52 -8.70
CA ASN A 68 -9.12 -21.20 -9.38
C ASN A 68 -10.50 -20.84 -8.79
N GLU A 69 -10.54 -20.25 -7.60
CA GLU A 69 -11.76 -19.99 -6.82
C GLU A 69 -12.17 -18.51 -6.87
N ILE A 70 -11.24 -17.64 -7.23
CA ILE A 70 -11.47 -16.18 -7.30
C ILE A 70 -11.75 -15.72 -8.73
N PRO A 71 -12.46 -14.60 -8.91
CA PRO A 71 -12.72 -14.03 -10.23
C PRO A 71 -11.45 -13.45 -10.86
N ILE A 72 -10.76 -14.27 -11.65
CA ILE A 72 -9.57 -13.85 -12.43
C ILE A 72 -10.01 -13.11 -13.73
N PRO A 73 -9.32 -12.03 -14.13
CA PRO A 73 -9.57 -11.36 -15.41
C PRO A 73 -9.43 -12.31 -16.62
N PRO A 74 -10.23 -12.13 -17.70
CA PRO A 74 -10.22 -13.02 -18.86
C PRO A 74 -8.87 -13.19 -19.55
N GLU A 75 -8.00 -12.18 -19.51
CA GLU A 75 -6.65 -12.21 -20.08
C GLU A 75 -5.68 -13.13 -19.33
N PHE A 76 -5.95 -13.37 -18.04
CA PHE A 76 -5.17 -14.30 -17.23
C PHE A 76 -5.84 -15.68 -17.14
N LYS A 77 -6.91 -15.95 -17.90
CA LYS A 77 -7.56 -17.27 -17.91
C LYS A 77 -7.09 -18.10 -19.09
N TYR A 78 -6.88 -19.39 -18.86
CA TYR A 78 -6.57 -20.32 -19.93
C TYR A 78 -7.75 -20.43 -20.92
N LYS A 79 -7.50 -20.12 -22.19
CA LYS A 79 -8.47 -20.26 -23.29
C LYS A 79 -8.01 -21.36 -24.25
N LYS A 80 -8.88 -22.33 -24.54
CA LYS A 80 -8.64 -23.30 -25.63
C LYS A 80 -8.96 -22.63 -26.97
N SER A 81 -7.97 -22.48 -27.83
CA SER A 81 -8.22 -22.08 -29.22
C SER A 81 -8.69 -23.27 -30.05
N ILE A 82 -9.52 -23.01 -31.06
CA ILE A 82 -10.04 -24.04 -31.99
C ILE A 82 -8.89 -24.80 -32.68
N ILE A 83 -7.83 -24.09 -33.07
CA ILE A 83 -6.61 -24.67 -33.68
C ILE A 83 -5.91 -25.66 -32.72
N ARG A 84 -5.90 -25.36 -31.42
CA ARG A 84 -5.31 -26.23 -30.39
C ARG A 84 -6.17 -27.46 -30.13
N THR A 85 -7.49 -27.35 -30.26
CA THR A 85 -8.42 -28.49 -30.23
C THR A 85 -8.11 -29.49 -31.35
N PHE A 86 -7.84 -29.02 -32.57
CA PHE A 86 -7.45 -29.88 -33.69
C PHE A 86 -6.09 -30.57 -33.49
N ARG A 87 -5.08 -29.85 -32.98
CA ARG A 87 -3.76 -30.45 -32.67
C ARG A 87 -3.80 -31.49 -31.55
N ASN A 88 -4.76 -31.39 -30.63
CA ASN A 88 -4.91 -32.33 -29.51
C ASN A 88 -5.43 -33.71 -29.94
N PHE A 89 -6.01 -33.87 -31.14
CA PHE A 89 -6.42 -35.19 -31.64
C PHE A 89 -5.25 -36.15 -31.86
N PHE A 90 -4.02 -35.63 -32.04
CA PHE A 90 -2.82 -36.42 -32.29
C PHE A 90 -1.91 -36.58 -31.05
N LYS A 91 -2.34 -36.08 -29.88
CA LYS A 91 -1.54 -36.10 -28.64
C LYS A 91 -2.16 -37.04 -27.60
N ASN A 92 -1.30 -37.70 -26.81
CA ASN A 92 -1.74 -38.49 -25.66
C ASN A 92 -2.33 -37.57 -24.56
N LYS A 93 -3.33 -38.06 -23.81
CA LYS A 93 -4.04 -37.36 -22.73
C LYS A 93 -3.08 -36.73 -21.71
N ASN A 94 -2.01 -37.43 -21.34
CA ASN A 94 -1.02 -36.95 -20.38
C ASN A 94 -0.27 -35.71 -20.89
N ALA A 95 0.11 -35.69 -22.17
CA ALA A 95 0.79 -34.55 -22.77
C ALA A 95 -0.12 -33.31 -22.83
N ILE A 96 -1.39 -33.49 -23.16
CA ILE A 96 -2.39 -32.41 -23.19
C ILE A 96 -2.61 -31.86 -21.78
N SER A 97 -2.69 -32.73 -20.77
CA SER A 97 -2.86 -32.31 -19.38
C SER A 97 -1.65 -31.52 -18.87
N MET A 98 -0.44 -31.96 -19.18
CA MET A 98 0.78 -31.26 -18.78
C MET A 98 0.90 -29.90 -19.48
N GLU A 99 0.56 -29.82 -20.76
CA GLU A 99 0.59 -28.57 -21.52
C GLU A 99 -0.44 -27.55 -21.01
N LYS A 100 -1.62 -28.02 -20.58
CA LYS A 100 -2.63 -27.19 -19.93
C LYS A 100 -2.10 -26.66 -18.58
N PHE A 101 -1.59 -27.56 -17.74
CA PHE A 101 -1.03 -27.21 -16.43
C PHE A 101 0.06 -26.15 -16.53
N ASN A 102 1.03 -26.35 -17.44
CA ASN A 102 2.12 -25.39 -17.63
C ASN A 102 1.61 -24.02 -18.09
N LYS A 103 0.59 -23.97 -18.95
CA LYS A 103 0.04 -22.70 -19.41
C LYS A 103 -0.76 -21.97 -18.33
N GLU A 104 -1.49 -22.72 -17.50
CA GLU A 104 -2.17 -22.14 -16.32
C GLU A 104 -1.18 -21.59 -15.31
N LEU A 105 -0.06 -22.30 -15.08
CA LEU A 105 1.02 -21.82 -14.22
C LEU A 105 1.64 -20.52 -14.76
N GLU A 106 1.94 -20.44 -16.06
CA GLU A 106 2.47 -19.23 -16.70
C GLU A 106 1.51 -18.05 -16.54
N LEU A 107 0.21 -18.24 -16.79
CA LEU A 107 -0.80 -17.17 -16.64
C LEU A 107 -0.95 -16.71 -15.19
N LYS A 108 -0.88 -17.64 -14.24
CA LYS A 108 -0.87 -17.33 -12.80
C LYS A 108 0.35 -16.50 -12.42
N GLU A 109 1.53 -16.87 -12.88
CA GLU A 109 2.78 -16.13 -12.65
C GLU A 109 2.74 -14.73 -13.28
N MET A 110 2.23 -14.61 -14.50
CA MET A 110 2.03 -13.31 -15.16
C MET A 110 1.13 -12.39 -14.33
N TYR A 111 0.02 -12.92 -13.80
CA TYR A 111 -0.90 -12.10 -13.01
C TYR A 111 -0.26 -11.65 -11.69
N VAL A 112 0.40 -12.57 -10.99
CA VAL A 112 1.17 -12.31 -9.78
C VAL A 112 2.24 -11.23 -10.01
N ASN A 113 2.97 -11.31 -11.12
CA ASN A 113 4.02 -10.33 -11.44
C ASN A 113 3.43 -8.95 -11.75
N LYS A 114 2.27 -8.88 -12.41
CA LYS A 114 1.54 -7.62 -12.60
C LYS A 114 1.19 -6.96 -11.26
N ILE A 115 0.71 -7.73 -10.28
CA ILE A 115 0.40 -7.20 -8.95
C ILE A 115 1.67 -6.71 -8.24
N LYS A 116 2.76 -7.47 -8.33
CA LYS A 116 4.05 -7.09 -7.73
C LYS A 116 4.59 -5.75 -8.24
N SER A 117 4.28 -5.34 -9.46
CA SER A 117 4.73 -4.07 -10.05
C SER A 117 3.65 -2.97 -10.05
N SER A 118 2.46 -3.24 -9.52
CA SER A 118 1.33 -2.31 -9.60
C SER A 118 1.45 -1.15 -8.60
N SER A 119 0.97 0.02 -9.01
CA SER A 119 0.80 1.18 -8.14
C SER A 119 -0.45 1.04 -7.27
N TRP A 120 -0.58 1.88 -6.24
CA TRP A 120 -1.73 1.89 -5.32
C TRP A 120 -3.10 1.78 -6.03
N TYR A 121 -3.38 2.61 -7.03
CA TYR A 121 -4.67 2.59 -7.72
C TYR A 121 -4.93 1.28 -8.49
N GLU A 122 -3.89 0.68 -9.08
CA GLU A 122 -4.01 -0.61 -9.75
C GLU A 122 -4.18 -1.77 -8.75
N LEU A 123 -3.57 -1.66 -7.56
CA LEU A 123 -3.80 -2.59 -6.46
C LEU A 123 -5.26 -2.52 -5.99
N LEU A 124 -5.83 -1.32 -5.83
CA LEU A 124 -7.24 -1.14 -5.48
C LEU A 124 -8.19 -1.75 -6.53
N LYS A 125 -7.96 -1.47 -7.82
CA LYS A 125 -8.73 -2.07 -8.92
C LYS A 125 -8.67 -3.59 -8.92
N THR A 126 -7.48 -4.14 -8.68
CA THR A 126 -7.28 -5.59 -8.54
C THR A 126 -8.07 -6.12 -7.36
N SER A 127 -7.95 -5.48 -6.19
CA SER A 127 -8.68 -5.87 -4.99
C SER A 127 -10.19 -5.92 -5.23
N ASN A 128 -10.73 -4.94 -5.95
CA ASN A 128 -12.14 -4.88 -6.33
C ASN A 128 -12.51 -6.02 -7.28
N THR A 129 -11.68 -6.28 -8.28
CA THR A 129 -11.86 -7.40 -9.22
C THR A 129 -11.92 -8.73 -8.49
N LEU A 130 -11.05 -8.93 -7.49
CA LEU A 130 -10.98 -10.13 -6.65
C LEU A 130 -12.04 -10.16 -5.53
N GLN A 131 -13.03 -9.25 -5.55
CA GLN A 131 -14.08 -9.15 -4.53
C GLN A 131 -13.54 -8.97 -3.10
N ARG A 132 -12.49 -8.17 -2.97
CA ARG A 132 -11.87 -7.73 -1.72
C ARG A 132 -11.83 -6.20 -1.68
N ASN A 133 -12.98 -5.56 -1.80
CA ASN A 133 -13.02 -4.11 -1.89
C ASN A 133 -12.49 -3.45 -0.61
N ILE A 134 -11.56 -2.50 -0.80
CA ILE A 134 -10.95 -1.67 0.24
C ILE A 134 -11.53 -0.26 0.19
N GLU A 135 -11.77 0.26 -1.02
CA GLU A 135 -12.29 1.60 -1.23
C GLU A 135 -13.72 1.73 -0.65
N ASN A 136 -13.91 2.73 0.20
CA ASN A 136 -15.17 3.04 0.91
C ASN A 136 -15.73 1.90 1.79
N ALA A 137 -14.99 0.78 1.94
CA ALA A 137 -15.42 -0.39 2.68
C ALA A 137 -14.68 -0.58 4.01
N ILE A 138 -13.75 0.33 4.32
CA ILE A 138 -12.95 0.35 5.55
C ILE A 138 -12.98 1.73 6.22
N ASN A 139 -12.82 1.76 7.54
CA ASN A 139 -12.97 2.96 8.35
C ASN A 139 -11.82 3.95 8.13
N SER A 140 -10.61 3.47 7.85
CA SER A 140 -9.43 4.28 7.64
C SER A 140 -9.32 4.93 6.25
N TRP A 141 -10.37 4.88 5.41
CA TRP A 141 -10.28 5.32 4.01
C TRP A 141 -9.91 6.81 3.86
N GLU A 142 -10.56 7.68 4.63
CA GLU A 142 -10.27 9.12 4.57
C GLU A 142 -8.81 9.42 4.99
N PHE A 143 -8.31 8.68 5.99
CA PHE A 143 -6.91 8.75 6.40
C PHE A 143 -5.98 8.33 5.25
N LEU A 144 -6.24 7.20 4.59
CA LEU A 144 -5.42 6.70 3.47
C LEU A 144 -5.32 7.71 2.33
N VAL A 145 -6.45 8.31 1.94
CA VAL A 145 -6.48 9.31 0.87
C VAL A 145 -5.63 10.53 1.22
N ASN A 146 -5.72 11.03 2.45
CA ASN A 146 -4.96 12.20 2.87
C ASN A 146 -3.48 11.89 3.14
N LEU A 147 -3.15 10.68 3.62
CA LEU A 147 -1.79 10.19 3.76
C LEU A 147 -1.11 10.04 2.40
N TYR A 148 -1.79 9.48 1.40
CA TYR A 148 -1.28 9.36 0.02
C TYR A 148 -0.91 10.72 -0.56
N ARG A 149 -1.80 11.71 -0.42
CA ARG A 149 -1.58 13.09 -0.88
C ARG A 149 -0.39 13.73 -0.18
N LEU A 150 -0.33 13.63 1.14
CA LEU A 150 0.76 14.17 1.95
C LEU A 150 2.10 13.54 1.56
N ARG A 151 2.15 12.21 1.49
CA ARG A 151 3.33 11.46 1.04
C ARG A 151 3.77 11.86 -0.36
N ASN A 152 2.85 11.99 -1.31
CA ASN A 152 3.21 12.34 -2.69
C ASN A 152 3.84 13.72 -2.77
N GLY A 153 3.31 14.70 -2.04
CA GLY A 153 3.95 16.01 -1.95
C GLY A 153 5.40 15.89 -1.44
N LEU A 154 5.59 15.20 -0.31
CA LEU A 154 6.89 15.03 0.34
C LEU A 154 7.89 14.25 -0.53
N THR A 155 7.45 13.20 -1.22
CA THR A 155 8.33 12.30 -2.00
C THR A 155 8.74 12.91 -3.34
N HIS A 156 7.86 13.67 -3.98
CA HIS A 156 8.10 14.24 -5.30
C HIS A 156 8.76 15.62 -5.26
N GLY A 157 9.29 16.03 -4.11
CA GLY A 157 10.02 17.29 -3.95
C GLY A 157 9.15 18.53 -4.16
N GLN A 158 7.83 18.42 -4.03
CA GLN A 158 6.96 19.59 -4.09
C GLN A 158 7.20 20.42 -2.83
N SER A 159 7.81 21.60 -2.97
CA SER A 159 8.03 22.47 -1.82
C SER A 159 6.70 22.82 -1.15
N ILE A 160 6.61 22.61 0.16
CA ILE A 160 5.50 23.13 0.97
C ILE A 160 5.73 24.63 1.10
N LYS A 161 4.99 25.42 0.33
CA LYS A 161 5.07 26.89 0.43
C LYS A 161 3.97 27.38 1.35
N ILE A 162 4.35 28.12 2.37
CA ILE A 162 3.41 28.87 3.19
C ILE A 162 3.36 30.27 2.57
N MET A 163 2.21 30.64 2.03
CA MET A 163 2.04 31.81 1.19
C MET A 163 1.37 32.91 2.02
N LYS A 164 2.04 34.06 2.09
CA LYS A 164 1.49 35.29 2.67
C LYS A 164 0.83 36.13 1.60
N SER A 165 -0.39 36.56 1.88
CA SER A 165 -1.07 37.55 1.05
C SER A 165 -0.64 38.96 1.45
N ASN A 166 -0.20 39.74 0.46
CA ASN A 166 0.03 41.18 0.63
C ASN A 166 -1.25 42.00 0.37
N VAL A 167 -2.38 41.34 0.11
CA VAL A 167 -3.66 41.96 -0.23
C VAL A 167 -4.68 41.63 0.85
N SER A 168 -5.28 42.66 1.45
CA SER A 168 -6.10 42.56 2.66
C SER A 168 -7.31 41.62 2.57
N PHE A 169 -7.83 41.35 1.37
CA PHE A 169 -8.98 40.44 1.16
C PHE A 169 -8.59 39.01 0.77
N LEU A 170 -7.32 38.76 0.42
CA LEU A 170 -6.81 37.43 0.10
C LEU A 170 -6.28 36.78 1.38
N LYS A 171 -6.58 35.51 1.59
CA LYS A 171 -6.17 34.77 2.79
C LYS A 171 -4.78 34.17 2.59
N ASP A 172 -3.97 34.21 3.65
CA ASP A 172 -2.76 33.40 3.73
C ASP A 172 -3.11 31.91 3.61
N GLU A 173 -2.27 31.16 2.91
CA GLU A 173 -2.56 29.75 2.63
C GLU A 173 -1.29 28.91 2.54
N ILE A 174 -1.48 27.60 2.42
CA ILE A 174 -0.38 26.65 2.18
C ILE A 174 -0.60 26.09 0.78
N SER A 175 0.48 25.87 0.04
CA SER A 175 0.50 25.40 -1.35
C SER A 175 -0.56 24.32 -1.64
N ASP A 176 -1.28 24.51 -2.74
CA ASP A 176 -2.47 23.72 -3.11
C ASP A 176 -2.29 22.21 -3.08
N GLY A 177 -1.09 21.71 -3.39
CA GLY A 177 -0.77 20.28 -3.34
C GLY A 177 -1.01 19.64 -1.97
N TYR A 178 -0.94 20.42 -0.90
CA TYR A 178 -1.04 19.96 0.48
C TYR A 178 -2.34 20.38 1.17
N ILE A 179 -3.10 21.33 0.59
CA ILE A 179 -4.19 22.01 1.31
C ILE A 179 -5.26 21.06 1.82
N ARG A 180 -5.58 20.00 1.06
CA ARG A 180 -6.59 19.01 1.47
C ARG A 180 -6.13 18.19 2.67
N SER A 181 -4.90 17.67 2.63
CA SER A 181 -4.33 16.90 3.75
C SER A 181 -4.15 17.77 5.00
N ILE A 182 -3.72 19.02 4.84
CA ILE A 182 -3.56 19.97 5.94
C ILE A 182 -4.91 20.33 6.56
N ASN A 183 -5.94 20.59 5.74
CA ASN A 183 -7.28 20.87 6.26
C ASN A 183 -7.84 19.66 7.03
N TYR A 184 -7.61 18.45 6.53
CA TYR A 184 -7.99 17.21 7.23
C TYR A 184 -7.28 17.10 8.59
N LEU A 185 -5.95 17.25 8.63
CA LEU A 185 -5.17 17.18 9.86
C LEU A 185 -5.54 18.27 10.87
N ASN A 186 -5.81 19.48 10.39
CA ASN A 186 -6.29 20.58 11.21
C ASN A 186 -7.69 20.28 11.80
N GLY A 187 -8.60 19.73 10.99
CA GLY A 187 -9.92 19.30 11.47
C GLY A 187 -9.87 18.17 12.51
N LYS A 188 -8.81 17.36 12.49
CA LYS A 188 -8.52 16.34 13.51
C LYS A 188 -7.79 16.89 14.75
N GLY A 189 -7.43 18.17 14.76
CA GLY A 189 -6.67 18.80 15.86
C GLY A 189 -5.23 18.30 15.99
N ILE A 190 -4.68 17.71 14.93
CA ILE A 190 -3.30 17.16 14.90
C ILE A 190 -2.27 18.24 14.60
N ILE A 191 -2.68 19.26 13.85
CA ILE A 191 -1.89 20.45 13.55
C ILE A 191 -2.76 21.68 13.73
N ASN A 192 -2.14 22.85 13.87
CA ASN A 192 -2.84 24.12 13.82
C ASN A 192 -2.42 24.91 12.58
N LYS A 193 -3.30 24.92 11.57
CA LYS A 193 -3.04 25.60 10.30
C LYS A 193 -2.76 27.09 10.47
N ALA A 194 -3.42 27.75 11.42
CA ALA A 194 -3.21 29.18 11.67
C ALA A 194 -1.83 29.45 12.29
N ILE A 195 -1.36 28.57 13.17
CA ILE A 195 0.00 28.67 13.74
C ILE A 195 1.05 28.44 12.67
N ILE A 196 0.92 27.40 11.84
CA ILE A 196 1.83 27.14 10.70
C ILE A 196 1.92 28.37 9.80
N ILE A 197 0.77 28.95 9.44
CA ILE A 197 0.71 30.19 8.63
C ILE A 197 1.31 31.39 9.37
N LYS A 198 1.17 31.49 10.69
CA LYS A 198 1.71 32.61 11.46
C LYS A 198 3.24 32.54 11.53
N ASN A 199 3.78 31.39 11.92
CA ASN A 199 5.19 31.18 12.20
C ASN A 199 6.01 30.93 10.93
N GLN A 200 5.36 30.48 9.85
CA GLN A 200 6.02 30.06 8.60
C GLN A 200 7.02 28.92 8.82
N ASP A 201 6.82 28.10 9.86
CA ASP A 201 7.72 27.02 10.22
C ASP A 201 7.15 25.66 9.80
N ILE A 202 7.99 24.86 9.16
CA ILE A 202 7.64 23.49 8.78
C ILE A 202 7.57 22.56 9.99
N LYS A 203 8.26 22.86 11.08
CA LYS A 203 8.21 22.09 12.34
C LYS A 203 6.81 22.10 12.95
N ASP A 204 6.03 23.16 12.74
CA ASP A 204 4.64 23.22 13.20
C ASP A 204 3.74 22.23 12.43
N LEU A 205 4.13 21.84 11.20
CA LEU A 205 3.47 20.79 10.41
C LEU A 205 4.06 19.41 10.70
N LEU A 206 5.37 19.27 10.54
CA LEU A 206 6.12 18.04 10.79
C LEU A 206 6.49 17.98 12.27
N ASN A 207 5.48 17.74 13.11
CA ASN A 207 5.61 17.64 14.57
C ASN A 207 5.37 16.20 15.08
N GLU A 208 5.56 16.00 16.38
CA GLU A 208 5.33 14.71 17.08
C GLU A 208 3.91 14.21 16.96
N GLN A 209 2.94 15.09 17.18
CA GLN A 209 1.53 14.75 17.11
C GLN A 209 1.14 14.20 15.73
N LEU A 210 1.69 14.77 14.65
CA LEU A 210 1.49 14.27 13.29
C LEU A 210 2.11 12.89 13.09
N SER A 211 3.37 12.69 13.47
CA SER A 211 4.03 11.39 13.33
C SER A 211 3.29 10.31 14.10
N ASP A 212 2.91 10.56 15.35
CA ASP A 212 2.20 9.61 16.20
C ASP A 212 0.81 9.30 15.65
N PHE A 213 0.09 10.33 15.19
CA PHE A 213 -1.18 10.15 14.52
C PHE A 213 -1.04 9.24 13.28
N VAL A 214 -0.02 9.47 12.45
CA VAL A 214 0.23 8.68 11.24
C VAL A 214 0.59 7.24 11.60
N ILE A 215 1.46 7.01 12.58
CA ILE A 215 1.85 5.67 13.04
C ILE A 215 0.61 4.90 13.54
N ASN A 216 -0.17 5.51 14.43
CA ASN A 216 -1.34 4.88 15.01
C ASN A 216 -2.43 4.57 13.95
N ASN A 217 -2.73 5.52 13.08
CA ASN A 217 -3.73 5.32 12.02
C ASN A 217 -3.22 4.37 10.93
N THR A 218 -1.91 4.24 10.75
CA THR A 218 -1.32 3.21 9.87
C THR A 218 -1.59 1.82 10.40
N ALA A 219 -1.40 1.58 11.71
CA ALA A 219 -1.76 0.31 12.32
C ALA A 219 -3.26 -0.02 12.14
N VAL A 220 -4.14 0.97 12.36
CA VAL A 220 -5.58 0.82 12.13
C VAL A 220 -5.90 0.53 10.66
N ALA A 221 -5.25 1.21 9.72
CA ALA A 221 -5.45 0.96 8.29
C ALA A 221 -5.00 -0.43 7.87
N ILE A 222 -3.93 -0.95 8.48
CA ILE A 222 -3.47 -2.33 8.24
C ILE A 222 -4.44 -3.33 8.88
N ASP A 223 -4.95 -3.08 10.09
CA ASP A 223 -6.02 -3.89 10.71
C ASP A 223 -7.24 -3.97 9.77
N ASP A 224 -7.67 -2.83 9.24
CA ASP A 224 -8.77 -2.72 8.27
C ASP A 224 -8.50 -3.51 6.98
N ILE A 225 -7.31 -3.39 6.39
CA ILE A 225 -6.92 -4.14 5.18
C ILE A 225 -6.90 -5.64 5.47
N THR A 226 -6.19 -6.07 6.52
CA THR A 226 -6.03 -7.50 6.84
C THR A 226 -7.36 -8.17 7.20
N SER A 227 -8.35 -7.41 7.71
CA SER A 227 -9.71 -7.91 7.90
C SER A 227 -10.37 -8.41 6.60
N LYS A 228 -10.07 -7.78 5.44
CA LYS A 228 -10.56 -8.22 4.13
C LYS A 228 -9.84 -9.47 3.63
N PHE A 229 -8.62 -9.71 4.08
CA PHE A 229 -7.77 -10.84 3.70
C PHE A 229 -7.60 -11.83 4.84
N ALA A 230 -8.66 -12.05 5.62
CA ALA A 230 -8.65 -12.98 6.74
C ALA A 230 -8.11 -14.36 6.33
N ASN A 231 -7.37 -14.99 7.26
CA ASN A 231 -6.74 -16.31 7.09
C ASN A 231 -5.54 -16.37 6.13
N THR A 232 -5.01 -15.23 5.69
CA THR A 232 -3.71 -15.17 5.01
C THR A 232 -2.54 -15.26 6.00
N TYR A 233 -1.42 -15.79 5.55
CA TYR A 233 -0.15 -15.79 6.27
C TYR A 233 0.29 -14.36 6.62
N ILE A 234 0.13 -13.41 5.69
CA ILE A 234 0.41 -11.98 5.94
C ILE A 234 -0.42 -11.43 7.09
N THR A 235 -1.73 -11.74 7.11
CA THR A 235 -2.61 -11.32 8.21
C THR A 235 -2.19 -11.93 9.54
N LYS A 236 -1.77 -13.20 9.55
CA LYS A 236 -1.26 -13.84 10.76
C LYS A 236 0.01 -13.14 11.26
N GLN A 237 0.97 -12.88 10.38
CA GLN A 237 2.21 -12.19 10.74
C GLN A 237 1.96 -10.78 11.31
N TRP A 238 1.02 -10.03 10.72
CA TRP A 238 0.64 -8.72 11.23
C TRP A 238 0.06 -8.81 12.64
N LYS A 239 -0.88 -9.75 12.87
CA LYS A 239 -1.47 -9.98 14.19
C LYS A 239 -0.42 -10.36 15.24
N ASP A 240 0.52 -11.23 14.88
CA ASP A 240 1.61 -11.63 15.77
C ASP A 240 2.48 -10.41 16.14
N MET A 241 2.75 -9.52 15.19
CA MET A 241 3.52 -8.29 15.42
C MET A 241 2.76 -7.25 16.28
N ARG A 242 1.44 -7.18 16.13
CA ARG A 242 0.56 -6.28 16.91
C ARG A 242 0.38 -6.69 18.37
N ASN A 243 0.58 -7.97 18.68
CA ASN A 243 0.41 -8.55 20.02
C ASN A 243 1.71 -8.60 20.83
N ILE A 244 2.80 -7.99 20.32
CA ILE A 244 4.08 -7.77 21.01
C ILE A 244 4.04 -6.37 21.63
#